data_AF-A0A1S7LPU6-F1
#
_entry.id   AF-A0A1S7LPU6-F1
#
_cell.length_a   1.000
_cell.length_b   1.000
_cell.length_c   1.000
_cell.angle_alpha   90.00
_cell.angle_beta   90.00
_cell.angle_gamma   90.00
#
_symmetry.space_group_name_H-M   'P 1'
#
loop_
_entity.id
_entity.type
_entity.pdbx_description
1 polymer ?
#
loop_
_entity_poly.entity_id
_entity_poly.type
_entity_poly.pdbx_seq_one_letter_code
_entity_poly.pdbx_strand_id
1 'polypeptide(L)'
;MALLGMVMLGSAWALPLQAAALPTPEARLKQAIELLQPSECEYYMTLRHASPGLGDDGSFQTLFVAKKRADQWAVMQVGPPDLKGRSLLRQGSGFWTRFPAELKSRPVKGEGTFLGGVISNRDLFPLLLEQGKVKRVAPPKDTRKAKKPKDLSDEELLVNNERFGMLLETGHIRVRQNRGQPVMVLEDAIPPQDLLEITPGTGQVIDGYSRGLLSMDRESGRPRQLQLFDQRNRLSRLITYEGMKTLDDGRPHATIIKVHNGTNRGYKSELRLGSLRCSVLPAAAFTPQQLPQLGKLLLR
;
A
#
# COMPACT_ATOMS: atom_id res chain seq x y z
N MET A 1 68.60 29.18 -32.71
CA MET A 1 67.19 28.77 -32.87
C MET A 1 66.90 27.70 -31.82
N ALA A 2 66.19 28.08 -30.76
CA ALA A 2 65.85 27.21 -29.64
C ALA A 2 64.35 26.88 -29.73
N LEU A 3 64.00 25.60 -29.67
CA LEU A 3 62.62 25.12 -29.55
C LEU A 3 62.58 24.12 -28.40
N LEU A 4 62.15 24.62 -27.24
CA LEU A 4 61.91 23.87 -26.02
C LEU A 4 60.51 23.23 -26.13
N GLY A 5 60.44 21.90 -26.28
CA GLY A 5 59.19 21.15 -26.26
C GLY A 5 58.74 20.90 -24.82
N MET A 6 57.72 21.64 -24.38
CA MET A 6 57.12 21.52 -23.05
C MET A 6 55.95 20.52 -23.11
N VAL A 7 56.19 19.30 -22.61
CA VAL A 7 55.15 18.26 -22.45
C VAL A 7 54.34 18.59 -21.19
N MET A 8 53.13 19.10 -21.37
CA MET A 8 52.15 19.26 -20.29
C MET A 8 51.57 17.89 -19.92
N LEU A 9 52.01 17.30 -18.81
CA LEU A 9 51.27 16.23 -18.14
C LEU A 9 49.97 16.81 -17.58
N GLY A 10 48.85 16.56 -18.26
CA GLY A 10 47.52 16.87 -17.76
C GLY A 10 47.16 15.97 -16.59
N SER A 11 47.23 16.50 -15.37
CA SER A 11 46.71 15.88 -14.16
C SER A 11 45.18 15.79 -14.26
N ALA A 12 44.65 14.60 -14.53
CA ALA A 12 43.21 14.34 -14.42
C ALA A 12 42.81 14.34 -12.94
N TRP A 13 42.28 15.47 -12.45
CA TRP A 13 41.65 15.55 -11.15
C TRP A 13 40.37 14.72 -11.19
N ALA A 14 40.40 13.52 -10.63
CA ALA A 14 39.22 12.70 -10.40
C ALA A 14 38.32 13.44 -9.39
N LEU A 15 37.27 14.09 -9.89
CA LEU A 15 36.22 14.61 -9.02
C LEU A 15 35.58 13.42 -8.29
N PRO A 16 35.50 13.43 -6.95
CA PRO A 16 34.82 12.38 -6.23
C PRO A 16 33.35 12.38 -6.66
N LEU A 17 32.86 11.26 -7.21
CA LEU A 17 31.43 11.04 -7.37
C LEU A 17 30.79 11.14 -5.98
N GLN A 18 30.12 12.24 -5.70
CA GLN A 18 29.26 12.35 -4.53
C GLN A 18 28.12 11.35 -4.72
N ALA A 19 28.16 10.26 -3.95
CA ALA A 19 27.02 9.36 -3.83
C ALA A 19 25.80 10.19 -3.42
N ALA A 20 24.78 10.22 -4.26
CA ALA A 20 23.57 10.98 -3.99
C ALA A 20 22.99 10.53 -2.64
N ALA A 21 22.87 11.46 -1.70
CA ALA A 21 22.28 11.16 -0.40
C ALA A 21 20.83 10.70 -0.59
N LEU A 22 20.43 9.66 0.14
CA LEU A 22 19.05 9.17 0.10
C LEU A 22 18.08 10.28 0.54
N PRO A 23 16.86 10.33 -0.02
CA PRO A 23 15.83 11.27 0.40
C PRO A 23 15.54 11.19 1.91
N THR A 24 15.13 12.30 2.51
CA THR A 24 14.70 12.29 3.92
C THR A 24 13.49 11.35 4.11
N PRO A 25 13.28 10.81 5.32
CA PRO A 25 12.12 9.95 5.61
C PRO A 25 10.78 10.59 5.22
N GLU A 26 10.63 11.90 5.44
CA GLU A 26 9.42 12.67 5.12
C GLU A 26 9.21 12.78 3.61
N ALA A 27 10.27 13.15 2.86
CA ALA A 27 10.21 13.23 1.41
C ALA A 27 9.90 11.86 0.79
N ARG A 28 10.46 10.80 1.38
CA ARG A 28 10.24 9.43 0.93
C ARG A 28 8.81 8.95 1.22
N LEU A 29 8.28 9.24 2.40
CA LEU A 29 6.89 8.94 2.73
C LEU A 29 5.92 9.71 1.83
N LYS A 30 6.20 10.99 1.55
CA LYS A 30 5.41 11.79 0.61
C LYS A 30 5.37 11.16 -0.79
N GLN A 31 6.53 10.75 -1.31
CA GLN A 31 6.60 10.01 -2.58
C GLN A 31 5.73 8.75 -2.54
N ALA A 32 5.79 7.96 -1.47
CA ALA A 32 4.96 6.77 -1.35
C ALA A 32 3.46 7.08 -1.33
N ILE A 33 3.03 8.12 -0.61
CA ILE A 33 1.62 8.54 -0.55
C ILE A 33 1.11 8.92 -1.94
N GLU A 34 1.91 9.66 -2.72
CA GLU A 34 1.56 10.04 -4.09
C GLU A 34 1.39 8.83 -5.02
N LEU A 35 2.16 7.75 -4.82
CA LEU A 35 2.03 6.52 -5.61
C LEU A 35 0.91 5.59 -5.12
N LEU A 36 0.59 5.59 -3.83
CA LEU A 36 -0.41 4.69 -3.24
C LEU A 36 -1.83 5.24 -3.32
N GLN A 37 -1.99 6.53 -3.03
CA GLN A 37 -3.29 7.12 -2.76
C GLN A 37 -3.30 8.63 -3.07
N PRO A 38 -3.13 9.04 -4.34
CA PRO A 38 -3.11 10.46 -4.68
C PRO A 38 -4.40 11.19 -4.28
N SER A 39 -4.30 12.47 -3.96
CA SER A 39 -5.45 13.30 -3.58
C SER A 39 -6.08 13.97 -4.80
N GLU A 40 -7.36 14.37 -4.67
CA GLU A 40 -8.17 14.94 -5.77
C GLU A 40 -8.28 13.98 -6.96
N CYS A 41 -8.58 12.71 -6.69
CA CYS A 41 -8.72 11.68 -7.73
C CYS A 41 -9.95 10.80 -7.54
N GLU A 42 -10.45 10.33 -8.67
CA GLU A 42 -11.49 9.33 -8.83
C GLU A 42 -10.85 8.01 -9.24
N TYR A 43 -11.35 6.91 -8.69
CA TYR A 43 -10.87 5.56 -8.94
C TYR A 43 -12.04 4.66 -9.29
N TYR A 44 -11.84 3.79 -10.27
CA TYR A 44 -12.64 2.59 -10.41
C TYR A 44 -11.82 1.41 -9.95
N MET A 45 -12.34 0.65 -8.98
CA MET A 45 -11.64 -0.53 -8.46
C MET A 45 -12.60 -1.68 -8.26
N THR A 46 -12.09 -2.90 -8.36
CA THR A 46 -12.84 -4.10 -7.98
C THR A 46 -12.35 -4.60 -6.63
N LEU A 47 -13.27 -4.98 -5.75
CA LEU A 47 -13.00 -5.58 -4.44
C LEU A 47 -13.43 -7.04 -4.45
N ARG A 48 -12.56 -7.90 -3.95
CA ARG A 48 -12.82 -9.33 -3.74
C ARG A 48 -12.40 -9.76 -2.35
N HIS A 49 -13.14 -10.68 -1.75
CA HIS A 49 -12.83 -11.26 -0.45
C HIS A 49 -12.56 -12.75 -0.60
N ALA A 50 -11.68 -13.30 0.23
CA ALA A 50 -11.52 -14.73 0.37
C ALA A 50 -11.39 -15.09 1.85
N SER A 51 -11.99 -16.21 2.23
CA SER A 51 -12.01 -16.72 3.60
C SER A 51 -11.57 -18.20 3.66
N PRO A 52 -11.07 -18.67 4.81
CA PRO A 52 -10.75 -20.08 5.01
C PRO A 52 -12.00 -20.96 4.83
N GLY A 53 -11.87 -22.08 4.11
CA GLY A 53 -12.90 -23.11 3.97
C GLY A 53 -13.99 -22.83 2.92
N LEU A 54 -14.33 -21.56 2.66
CA LEU A 54 -15.24 -21.17 1.58
C LEU A 54 -14.50 -20.81 0.29
N GLY A 55 -13.19 -20.59 0.36
CA GLY A 55 -12.37 -20.23 -0.79
C GLY A 55 -12.65 -18.80 -1.27
N ASP A 56 -12.41 -18.60 -2.56
CA ASP A 56 -12.77 -17.39 -3.27
C ASP A 56 -14.19 -17.58 -3.82
N ASP A 57 -15.14 -16.72 -3.43
CA ASP A 57 -16.50 -16.77 -3.98
C ASP A 57 -16.56 -16.29 -5.45
N GLY A 58 -15.42 -15.83 -5.99
CA GLY A 58 -15.27 -15.37 -7.36
C GLY A 58 -15.97 -14.04 -7.65
N SER A 59 -16.64 -13.46 -6.65
CA SER A 59 -17.47 -12.27 -6.83
C SER A 59 -16.63 -11.00 -6.64
N PHE A 60 -16.59 -10.18 -7.69
CA PHE A 60 -15.98 -8.86 -7.63
C PHE A 60 -17.07 -7.82 -7.41
N GLN A 61 -16.93 -7.03 -6.34
CA GLN A 61 -17.69 -5.81 -6.14
C GLN A 61 -16.99 -4.68 -6.90
N THR A 62 -17.71 -3.99 -7.78
CA THR A 62 -17.15 -2.83 -8.50
C THR A 62 -17.45 -1.57 -7.70
N LEU A 63 -16.41 -0.79 -7.43
CA LEU A 63 -16.45 0.42 -6.62
C LEU A 63 -16.03 1.61 -7.46
N PHE A 64 -16.79 2.70 -7.34
CA PHE A 64 -16.35 4.04 -7.65
C PHE A 64 -15.88 4.67 -6.35
N VAL A 65 -14.68 5.24 -6.35
CA VAL A 65 -14.10 5.93 -5.19
C VAL A 65 -13.71 7.34 -5.61
N ALA A 66 -14.05 8.33 -4.82
CA ALA A 66 -13.56 9.68 -4.97
C ALA A 66 -12.80 10.06 -3.71
N LYS A 67 -11.51 10.38 -3.83
CA LYS A 67 -10.67 10.83 -2.72
C LYS A 67 -10.29 12.28 -2.94
N LYS A 68 -10.78 13.16 -2.06
CA LYS A 68 -10.31 14.54 -1.99
C LYS A 68 -9.02 14.61 -1.19
N ARG A 69 -9.01 14.00 0.00
CA ARG A 69 -7.89 13.90 0.96
C ARG A 69 -8.03 12.60 1.75
N ALA A 70 -7.03 12.15 2.53
CA ALA A 70 -7.19 10.91 3.31
C ALA A 70 -8.29 10.95 4.36
N ASP A 71 -8.64 12.14 4.86
CA ASP A 71 -9.75 12.37 5.78
C ASP A 71 -11.07 12.71 5.07
N GLN A 72 -11.09 12.77 3.74
CA GLN A 72 -12.26 13.19 2.97
C GLN A 72 -12.37 12.42 1.66
N TRP A 73 -13.17 11.36 1.67
CA TRP A 73 -13.37 10.50 0.51
C TRP A 73 -14.73 9.82 0.58
N ALA A 74 -15.23 9.39 -0.56
CA ALA A 74 -16.49 8.68 -0.68
C ALA A 74 -16.34 7.47 -1.62
N VAL A 75 -17.11 6.42 -1.35
CA VAL A 75 -17.17 5.19 -2.11
C VAL A 75 -18.62 4.92 -2.47
N MET A 76 -18.87 4.50 -3.71
CA MET A 76 -20.15 3.99 -4.17
C MET A 76 -19.95 2.62 -4.81
N GLN A 77 -20.73 1.64 -4.38
CA GLN A 77 -20.80 0.34 -5.04
C GLN A 77 -21.57 0.52 -6.36
N VAL A 78 -20.92 0.18 -7.47
CA VAL A 78 -21.48 0.27 -8.82
C VAL A 78 -22.04 -1.09 -9.27
N GLY A 79 -21.50 -2.18 -8.71
CA GLY A 79 -21.96 -3.54 -8.92
C GLY A 79 -21.44 -4.48 -7.82
N PRO A 80 -22.03 -5.68 -7.66
CA PRO A 80 -23.15 -6.25 -8.43
C PRO A 80 -24.51 -5.53 -8.20
N PRO A 81 -25.55 -5.79 -9.03
CA PRO A 81 -26.81 -5.03 -9.04
C PRO A 81 -27.53 -4.94 -7.68
N ASP A 82 -27.46 -5.99 -6.87
CA ASP A 82 -28.02 -6.10 -5.52
C ASP A 82 -27.33 -5.19 -4.49
N LEU A 83 -26.06 -4.85 -4.72
CA LEU A 83 -25.28 -3.95 -3.88
C LEU A 83 -25.18 -2.52 -4.46
N LYS A 84 -25.66 -2.32 -5.69
CA LYS A 84 -25.52 -1.07 -6.44
C LYS A 84 -26.15 0.11 -5.70
N GLY A 85 -25.39 1.19 -5.55
CA GLY A 85 -25.80 2.43 -4.90
C GLY A 85 -25.49 2.49 -3.39
N ARG A 86 -25.06 1.37 -2.78
CA ARG A 86 -24.54 1.42 -1.41
C ARG A 86 -23.32 2.32 -1.37
N SER A 87 -23.30 3.24 -0.41
CA SER A 87 -22.28 4.26 -0.32
C SER A 87 -21.64 4.33 1.07
N LEU A 88 -20.37 4.72 1.11
CA LEU A 88 -19.61 4.99 2.32
C LEU A 88 -18.90 6.34 2.16
N LEU A 89 -18.86 7.13 3.23
CA LEU A 89 -18.19 8.42 3.27
C LEU A 89 -17.25 8.44 4.48
N ARG A 90 -16.08 9.02 4.29
CA ARG A 90 -15.25 9.56 5.36
C ARG A 90 -15.21 11.08 5.29
N GLN A 91 -15.33 11.70 6.45
CA GLN A 91 -15.20 13.15 6.66
C GLN A 91 -14.55 13.36 8.03
N GLY A 92 -13.29 13.80 8.04
CA GLY A 92 -12.46 13.84 9.24
C GLY A 92 -12.21 12.44 9.81
N SER A 93 -12.49 12.28 11.10
CA SER A 93 -12.47 11.00 11.81
C SER A 93 -13.79 10.23 11.72
N GLY A 94 -14.85 10.84 11.18
CA GLY A 94 -16.18 10.25 11.07
C GLY A 94 -16.34 9.39 9.82
N PHE A 95 -17.22 8.39 9.92
CA PHE A 95 -17.61 7.54 8.81
C PHE A 95 -19.13 7.42 8.75
N TRP A 96 -19.69 7.42 7.55
CA TRP A 96 -21.12 7.31 7.30
C TRP A 96 -21.38 6.32 6.19
N THR A 97 -22.45 5.53 6.31
CA THR A 97 -22.93 4.68 5.23
C THR A 97 -24.36 5.03 4.86
N ARG A 98 -24.73 4.67 3.64
CA ARG A 98 -26.10 4.72 3.15
C ARG A 98 -26.36 3.47 2.30
N PHE A 99 -27.47 2.79 2.55
CA PHE A 99 -28.01 1.81 1.62
C PHE A 99 -28.95 2.46 0.60
N PRO A 100 -29.10 1.89 -0.62
CA PRO A 100 -29.93 2.48 -1.67
C PRO A 100 -31.38 2.76 -1.26
N ALA A 101 -31.98 1.85 -0.49
CA ALA A 101 -33.35 1.97 0.00
C ALA A 101 -33.53 2.99 1.15
N GLU A 102 -32.43 3.54 1.68
CA GLU A 102 -32.46 4.49 2.79
C GLU A 102 -32.45 5.94 2.28
N LEU A 103 -33.31 6.77 2.89
CA LEU A 103 -33.34 8.21 2.63
C LEU A 103 -32.21 8.97 3.33
N LYS A 104 -31.70 8.44 4.45
CA LYS A 104 -30.72 9.11 5.30
C LYS A 104 -29.47 8.26 5.48
N SER A 105 -28.30 8.90 5.48
CA SER A 105 -27.05 8.27 5.90
C SER A 105 -27.03 8.05 7.41
N ARG A 106 -26.31 7.02 7.85
CA ARG A 106 -26.10 6.72 9.27
C ARG A 106 -24.61 6.60 9.60
N PRO A 107 -24.19 6.97 10.83
CA PRO A 107 -22.80 6.83 11.23
C PRO A 107 -22.40 5.35 11.34
N VAL A 108 -21.14 5.05 11.04
CA VAL A 108 -20.51 3.74 11.24
C VAL A 108 -19.14 3.91 11.90
N LYS A 109 -18.62 2.84 12.50
CA LYS A 109 -17.29 2.86 13.13
C LYS A 109 -16.18 2.74 12.07
N GLY A 110 -15.04 3.37 12.32
CA GLY A 110 -13.84 3.23 11.48
C GLY A 110 -13.28 1.81 11.49
N GLU A 111 -13.38 1.13 12.63
CA GLU A 111 -12.98 -0.28 12.82
C GLU A 111 -13.93 -1.27 12.15
N GLY A 112 -15.14 -0.82 11.78
CA GLY A 112 -16.13 -1.66 11.11
C GLY A 112 -15.63 -2.11 9.74
N THR A 113 -16.10 -3.27 9.29
CA THR A 113 -15.72 -3.85 8.01
C THR A 113 -16.13 -2.97 6.83
N PHE A 114 -15.19 -2.73 5.91
CA PHE A 114 -15.37 -2.02 4.65
C PHE A 114 -15.98 -2.95 3.61
N LEU A 115 -17.31 -2.88 3.45
CA LEU A 115 -18.09 -3.65 2.46
C LEU A 115 -17.98 -5.18 2.55
N GLY A 116 -17.23 -5.72 3.51
CA GLY A 116 -16.99 -7.15 3.71
C GLY A 116 -15.51 -7.47 3.95
N GLY A 117 -15.22 -8.72 4.29
CA GLY A 117 -13.85 -9.22 4.42
C GLY A 117 -13.01 -8.55 5.52
N VAL A 118 -11.71 -8.36 5.23
CA VAL A 118 -10.71 -7.96 6.25
C VAL A 118 -10.43 -6.47 6.34
N ILE A 119 -10.79 -5.72 5.30
CA ILE A 119 -10.54 -4.29 5.24
C ILE A 119 -11.54 -3.62 6.20
N SER A 120 -11.07 -2.73 7.06
CA SER A 120 -11.93 -1.84 7.85
C SER A 120 -12.12 -0.49 7.15
N ASN A 121 -13.14 0.28 7.53
CA ASN A 121 -13.44 1.56 6.89
C ASN A 121 -12.24 2.53 6.93
N ARG A 122 -11.44 2.49 8.00
CA ARG A 122 -10.21 3.30 8.15
C ARG A 122 -8.99 2.76 7.38
N ASP A 123 -9.01 1.49 6.95
CA ASP A 123 -7.86 0.87 6.24
C ASP A 123 -7.72 1.33 4.79
N LEU A 124 -8.79 1.82 4.14
CA LEU A 124 -8.75 2.16 2.71
C LEU A 124 -7.75 3.28 2.41
N PHE A 125 -7.77 4.33 3.22
CA PHE A 125 -6.86 5.47 3.17
C PHE A 125 -6.45 5.84 4.60
N PRO A 126 -5.46 5.13 5.19
CA PRO A 126 -5.10 5.32 6.60
C PRO A 126 -4.53 6.71 6.84
N LEU A 127 -5.09 7.47 7.79
CA LEU A 127 -4.56 8.79 8.16
C LEU A 127 -3.15 8.72 8.71
N LEU A 128 -2.75 7.56 9.25
CA LEU A 128 -1.42 7.37 9.79
C LEU A 128 -0.33 7.72 8.78
N LEU A 129 -0.55 7.43 7.49
CA LEU A 129 0.42 7.75 6.45
C LEU A 129 0.58 9.27 6.26
N GLU A 130 -0.50 10.04 6.32
CA GLU A 130 -0.47 11.48 6.05
C GLU A 130 -0.21 12.34 7.31
N GLN A 131 -0.53 11.81 8.50
CA GLN A 131 -0.49 12.56 9.78
C GLN A 131 0.55 12.03 10.77
N GLY A 132 1.16 10.88 10.49
CA GLY A 132 2.15 10.27 11.36
C GLY A 132 3.52 10.95 11.28
N LYS A 133 4.27 10.87 12.37
CA LYS A 133 5.72 11.14 12.38
C LYS A 133 6.43 9.94 11.75
N VAL A 134 7.45 10.22 10.95
CA VAL A 134 8.17 9.18 10.22
C VAL A 134 9.65 9.16 10.59
N LYS A 135 10.23 7.96 10.62
CA LYS A 135 11.68 7.78 10.72
C LYS A 135 12.09 6.56 9.89
N ARG A 136 13.31 6.60 9.37
CA ARG A 136 13.93 5.43 8.73
C ARG A 136 14.38 4.47 9.81
N VAL A 137 14.10 3.18 9.62
CA VAL A 137 14.53 2.12 10.53
C VAL A 137 15.33 1.07 9.77
N ALA A 138 16.30 0.46 10.43
CA ALA A 138 17.00 -0.67 9.85
C ALA A 138 16.04 -1.87 9.74
N PRO A 139 16.18 -2.73 8.71
CA PRO A 139 15.52 -4.01 8.75
C PRO A 139 15.97 -4.77 10.02
N PRO A 140 15.06 -5.50 10.68
CA PRO A 140 15.44 -6.30 11.84
C PRO A 140 16.56 -7.29 11.46
N LYS A 141 17.60 -7.39 12.30
CA LYS A 141 18.69 -8.35 12.09
C LYS A 141 18.19 -9.77 12.38
N ASP A 142 18.34 -10.69 11.44
CA ASP A 142 17.95 -12.09 11.64
C ASP A 142 18.94 -12.81 12.57
N THR A 143 18.56 -13.00 13.84
CA THR A 143 19.39 -13.68 14.85
C THR A 143 19.07 -15.17 15.02
N ARG A 144 18.16 -15.75 14.20
CA ARG A 144 17.75 -17.16 14.33
C ARG A 144 18.33 -18.01 13.20
N LYS A 145 18.94 -19.16 13.52
CA LYS A 145 19.42 -20.15 12.53
C LYS A 145 18.30 -20.48 11.53
N ALA A 146 18.53 -20.21 10.24
CA ALA A 146 17.57 -20.48 9.18
C ALA A 146 17.23 -21.98 9.11
N LYS A 147 15.94 -22.33 9.21
CA LYS A 147 15.46 -23.67 8.85
C LYS A 147 15.60 -23.85 7.34
N LYS A 148 15.86 -25.07 6.87
CA LYS A 148 16.02 -25.35 5.43
C LYS A 148 14.66 -25.22 4.72
N PRO A 149 14.58 -24.64 3.50
CA PRO A 149 13.32 -24.35 2.81
C PRO A 149 12.41 -25.56 2.57
N LYS A 150 13.00 -26.75 2.45
CA LYS A 150 12.30 -28.03 2.25
C LYS A 150 11.53 -28.53 3.48
N ASP A 151 11.78 -27.95 4.64
CA ASP A 151 11.17 -28.32 5.90
C ASP A 151 10.10 -27.28 6.33
N LEU A 152 9.73 -26.37 5.40
CA LEU A 152 8.72 -25.33 5.60
C LEU A 152 7.48 -25.66 4.77
N SER A 153 6.29 -25.59 5.37
CA SER A 153 5.05 -25.62 4.59
C SER A 153 4.89 -24.35 3.73
N ASP A 154 3.99 -24.36 2.72
CA ASP A 154 3.62 -23.15 1.95
C ASP A 154 3.15 -22.00 2.86
N GLU A 155 2.65 -22.35 4.05
CA GLU A 155 2.19 -21.44 5.10
C GLU A 155 3.34 -20.96 5.99
N GLU A 156 4.38 -21.77 6.22
CA GLU A 156 5.61 -21.33 6.88
C GLU A 156 6.47 -20.49 5.94
N LEU A 157 6.46 -20.73 4.63
CA LEU A 157 6.95 -19.78 3.63
C LEU A 157 6.19 -18.45 3.71
N LEU A 158 4.95 -18.45 4.20
CA LEU A 158 4.12 -17.26 4.35
C LEU A 158 4.14 -16.61 5.74
N VAL A 159 4.56 -17.33 6.79
CA VAL A 159 4.67 -16.87 8.19
C VAL A 159 6.12 -16.55 8.58
N ASN A 160 7.08 -17.17 7.91
CA ASN A 160 8.43 -16.62 7.74
C ASN A 160 8.39 -15.32 6.89
N ASN A 161 7.24 -14.65 6.78
CA ASN A 161 7.03 -13.34 6.18
C ASN A 161 6.91 -12.19 7.18
N GLU A 162 6.97 -12.44 8.49
CA GLU A 162 7.63 -11.44 9.38
C GLU A 162 9.08 -11.21 8.90
N ARG A 163 9.64 -12.21 8.21
CA ARG A 163 10.91 -12.21 7.50
C ARG A 163 10.81 -11.82 6.02
N PHE A 164 9.67 -11.39 5.46
CA PHE A 164 9.68 -10.77 4.12
C PHE A 164 10.24 -9.35 4.14
N GLY A 165 10.56 -8.79 5.31
CA GLY A 165 11.51 -7.67 5.41
C GLY A 165 12.98 -8.13 5.42
N MET A 166 13.27 -9.42 5.63
CA MET A 166 14.62 -9.99 5.86
C MET A 166 15.09 -10.98 4.78
N LEU A 167 14.20 -11.65 4.04
CA LEU A 167 14.53 -12.47 2.86
C LEU A 167 14.90 -11.59 1.65
N LEU A 168 14.60 -10.30 1.71
CA LEU A 168 14.90 -9.32 0.66
C LEU A 168 16.38 -8.94 0.57
N GLU A 169 17.23 -9.29 1.54
CA GLU A 169 18.67 -8.99 1.50
C GLU A 169 19.56 -10.09 0.89
N THR A 170 19.09 -11.34 0.74
CA THR A 170 19.99 -12.44 0.30
C THR A 170 19.93 -12.79 -1.18
N GLY A 171 19.05 -12.17 -1.97
CA GLY A 171 19.08 -12.23 -3.45
C GLY A 171 19.05 -13.61 -4.11
N HIS A 172 18.97 -14.73 -3.39
CA HIS A 172 19.15 -16.07 -3.95
C HIS A 172 18.17 -17.07 -3.34
N ILE A 173 17.04 -17.30 -4.01
CA ILE A 173 16.28 -18.54 -3.81
C ILE A 173 16.89 -19.59 -4.75
N ARG A 174 17.85 -20.38 -4.27
CA ARG A 174 18.28 -21.59 -4.98
C ARG A 174 17.34 -22.74 -4.64
N VAL A 175 16.37 -23.00 -5.51
CA VAL A 175 15.60 -24.25 -5.47
C VAL A 175 16.46 -25.36 -6.08
N ARG A 176 16.98 -26.26 -5.24
CA ARG A 176 17.52 -27.54 -5.73
C ARG A 176 16.35 -28.47 -6.03
N GLN A 177 16.04 -28.68 -7.30
CA GLN A 177 15.27 -29.86 -7.72
C GLN A 177 16.23 -31.01 -8.05
N ASN A 178 15.88 -32.21 -7.60
CA ASN A 178 16.58 -33.42 -7.99
C ASN A 178 16.28 -33.77 -9.45
N ARG A 179 17.34 -34.08 -10.20
CA ARG A 179 17.41 -34.73 -11.52
C ARG A 179 17.04 -33.89 -12.76
N GLY A 180 18.08 -33.33 -13.38
CA GLY A 180 18.26 -33.38 -14.85
C GLY A 180 17.60 -32.29 -15.70
N GLN A 181 16.93 -31.29 -15.13
CA GLN A 181 16.42 -30.15 -15.90
C GLN A 181 17.17 -28.85 -15.54
N PRO A 182 17.35 -27.93 -16.52
CA PRO A 182 18.04 -26.66 -16.27
C PRO A 182 17.32 -25.86 -15.18
N VAL A 183 18.10 -25.41 -14.20
CA VAL A 183 17.66 -24.58 -13.09
C VAL A 183 17.13 -23.27 -13.66
N MET A 184 15.83 -22.99 -13.52
CA MET A 184 15.34 -21.61 -13.63
C MET A 184 15.87 -20.83 -12.43
N VAL A 185 16.88 -20.01 -12.68
CA VAL A 185 17.29 -18.95 -11.77
C VAL A 185 16.19 -17.88 -11.85
N LEU A 186 15.43 -17.68 -10.79
CA LEU A 186 14.66 -16.44 -10.62
C LEU A 186 15.70 -15.34 -10.38
N GLU A 187 16.06 -14.66 -11.47
CA GLU A 187 17.19 -13.74 -11.58
C GLU A 187 16.92 -12.33 -11.04
N ASP A 188 15.75 -12.10 -10.45
CA ASP A 188 15.44 -10.80 -9.85
C ASP A 188 15.90 -10.80 -8.39
N ALA A 189 17.17 -10.43 -8.18
CA ALA A 189 17.63 -9.98 -6.87
C ALA A 189 16.63 -8.94 -6.35
N ILE A 190 16.00 -9.21 -5.21
CA ILE A 190 15.09 -8.25 -4.61
C ILE A 190 15.91 -6.99 -4.31
N PRO A 191 15.49 -5.83 -4.84
CA PRO A 191 16.30 -4.64 -4.71
C PRO A 191 16.34 -4.17 -3.25
N PRO A 192 17.42 -3.47 -2.85
CA PRO A 192 17.59 -2.98 -1.49
C PRO A 192 16.34 -2.27 -1.02
N GLN A 193 15.91 -2.50 0.21
CA GLN A 193 14.70 -1.87 0.72
C GLN A 193 15.03 -0.62 1.55
N ASP A 194 14.09 0.31 1.53
CA ASP A 194 13.97 1.41 2.46
C ASP A 194 12.76 1.15 3.38
N LEU A 195 12.98 1.20 4.69
CA LEU A 195 11.96 0.87 5.69
C LEU A 195 11.66 2.10 6.55
N LEU A 196 10.42 2.54 6.51
CA LEU A 196 9.93 3.68 7.29
C LEU A 196 9.01 3.20 8.40
N GLU A 197 9.32 3.59 9.63
CA GLU A 197 8.38 3.49 10.75
C GLU A 197 7.60 4.79 10.87
N ILE A 198 6.28 4.66 10.95
CA ILE A 198 5.33 5.76 11.00
C ILE A 198 4.53 5.63 12.29
N THR A 199 4.56 6.66 13.14
CA THR A 199 3.90 6.63 14.45
C THR A 199 3.02 7.88 14.64
N PRO A 200 1.91 7.79 15.38
CA PRO A 200 1.20 8.99 15.82
C PRO A 200 2.11 9.97 16.58
N GLY A 201 1.74 11.25 16.61
CA GLY A 201 2.37 12.21 17.52
C GLY A 201 2.14 11.84 18.99
N THR A 202 2.96 12.40 19.89
CA THR A 202 2.83 12.16 21.33
C THR A 202 1.43 12.52 21.81
N GLY A 203 0.73 11.58 22.45
CA GLY A 203 -0.65 11.76 22.94
C GLY A 203 -1.73 11.72 21.85
N GLN A 204 -1.37 11.49 20.58
CA GLN A 204 -2.32 11.38 19.48
C GLN A 204 -2.71 9.93 19.22
N VAL A 205 -3.96 9.73 18.80
CA VAL A 205 -4.46 8.46 18.28
C VAL A 205 -4.94 8.71 16.85
N ILE A 206 -4.33 8.02 15.88
CA ILE A 206 -4.64 8.17 14.46
C ILE A 206 -5.18 6.84 13.96
N ASP A 207 -6.47 6.83 13.57
CA ASP A 207 -7.17 5.63 13.08
C ASP A 207 -6.95 4.40 13.98
N GLY A 208 -6.79 4.59 15.29
CA GLY A 208 -6.57 3.51 16.24
C GLY A 208 -5.33 2.63 15.97
N TYR A 209 -4.33 3.11 15.22
CA TYR A 209 -3.04 2.44 15.06
C TYR A 209 -1.99 2.96 16.04
N SER A 210 -1.13 2.09 16.53
CA SER A 210 0.05 2.48 17.32
C SER A 210 1.22 2.85 16.43
N ARG A 211 1.37 2.17 15.29
CA ARG A 211 2.41 2.41 14.29
C ARG A 211 2.11 1.70 12.97
N GLY A 212 2.86 2.11 11.95
CA GLY A 212 2.93 1.45 10.65
C GLY A 212 4.38 1.25 10.21
N LEU A 213 4.65 0.16 9.48
CA LEU A 213 5.92 -0.08 8.83
C LEU A 213 5.71 -0.14 7.32
N LEU A 214 6.26 0.84 6.60
CA LEU A 214 6.19 0.93 5.14
C LEU A 214 7.54 0.53 4.55
N SER A 215 7.53 -0.52 3.74
CA SER A 215 8.68 -0.94 2.94
C SER A 215 8.55 -0.45 1.51
N MET A 216 9.65 0.04 0.96
CA MET A 216 9.74 0.50 -0.41
C MET A 216 11.04 0.01 -1.04
N ASP A 217 11.00 -0.14 -2.35
CA ASP A 217 12.22 -0.24 -3.13
C ASP A 217 13.11 1.00 -2.91
N ARG A 218 14.41 0.81 -2.62
CA ARG A 218 15.35 1.90 -2.31
C ARG A 218 15.68 2.74 -3.54
N GLU A 219 15.75 2.14 -4.70
CA GLU A 219 16.12 2.85 -5.93
C GLU A 219 14.92 3.60 -6.50
N SER A 220 13.83 2.89 -6.78
CA SER A 220 12.66 3.43 -7.46
C SER A 220 11.69 4.14 -6.51
N GLY A 221 11.76 3.90 -5.20
CA GLY A 221 10.78 4.40 -4.23
C GLY A 221 9.41 3.79 -4.31
N ARG A 222 9.27 2.65 -5.01
CA ARG A 222 7.98 1.98 -5.16
C ARG A 222 7.61 1.28 -3.84
N PRO A 223 6.43 1.56 -3.27
CA PRO A 223 5.92 0.84 -2.12
C PRO A 223 5.78 -0.66 -2.42
N ARG A 224 6.09 -1.49 -1.44
CA ARG A 224 6.00 -2.95 -1.53
C ARG A 224 4.99 -3.50 -0.54
N GLN A 225 5.08 -3.03 0.70
CA GLN A 225 4.21 -3.51 1.78
C GLN A 225 4.06 -2.46 2.88
N LEU A 226 2.86 -2.41 3.45
CA LEU A 226 2.53 -1.65 4.65
C LEU A 226 1.99 -2.60 5.72
N GLN A 227 2.64 -2.60 6.89
CA GLN A 227 2.15 -3.28 8.09
C GLN A 227 1.52 -2.25 9.02
N LEU A 228 0.33 -2.53 9.54
CA LEU A 228 -0.37 -1.66 10.49
C LEU A 228 -0.56 -2.38 11.81
N PHE A 229 -0.19 -1.73 12.91
CA PHE A 229 -0.23 -2.29 14.25
C PHE A 229 -1.32 -1.62 15.09
N ASP A 230 -2.11 -2.43 15.82
CA ASP A 230 -3.15 -1.93 16.72
C ASP A 230 -2.58 -1.23 17.96
N GLN A 231 -3.42 -0.65 18.81
CA GLN A 231 -3.00 0.02 20.06
C GLN A 231 -2.26 -0.92 21.06
N ARG A 232 -2.34 -2.24 20.87
CA ARG A 232 -1.62 -3.25 21.66
C ARG A 232 -0.33 -3.69 20.98
N ASN A 233 0.09 -2.97 19.94
CA ASN A 233 1.26 -3.26 19.09
C ASN A 233 1.21 -4.65 18.43
N ARG A 234 0.01 -5.17 18.15
CA ARG A 234 -0.17 -6.42 17.41
C ARG A 234 -0.41 -6.10 15.95
N LEU A 235 0.13 -6.94 15.06
CA LEU A 235 -0.13 -6.81 13.62
C LEU A 235 -1.63 -6.93 13.37
N SER A 236 -2.22 -5.85 12.87
CA SER A 236 -3.65 -5.77 12.53
C SER A 236 -3.86 -6.04 11.05
N ARG A 237 -3.06 -5.41 10.19
CA ARG A 237 -3.13 -5.56 8.74
C ARG A 237 -1.76 -5.69 8.11
N LEU A 238 -1.69 -6.54 7.10
CA LEU A 238 -0.58 -6.60 6.17
C LEU A 238 -1.12 -6.24 4.78
N ILE A 239 -0.63 -5.16 4.21
CA ILE A 239 -1.06 -4.67 2.90
C ILE A 239 0.11 -4.83 1.93
N THR A 240 -0.08 -5.49 0.80
CA THR A 240 0.94 -5.61 -0.26
C THR A 240 0.51 -4.86 -1.51
N TYR A 241 1.50 -4.29 -2.20
CA TYR A 241 1.32 -3.46 -3.39
C TYR A 241 2.00 -4.13 -4.58
N GLU A 242 1.22 -4.50 -5.58
CA GLU A 242 1.65 -5.30 -6.72
C GLU A 242 1.14 -4.71 -8.05
N GLY A 243 1.70 -5.19 -9.17
CA GLY A 243 1.24 -4.82 -10.51
C GLY A 243 1.38 -3.32 -10.79
N MET A 244 2.57 -2.76 -10.57
CA MET A 244 2.81 -1.32 -10.83
C MET A 244 2.56 -1.01 -12.31
N LYS A 245 1.64 -0.08 -12.60
CA LYS A 245 1.37 0.42 -13.96
C LYS A 245 1.24 1.93 -13.95
N THR A 246 1.69 2.57 -15.03
CA THR A 246 1.41 3.99 -15.25
C THR A 246 -0.06 4.18 -15.59
N LEU A 247 -0.74 5.06 -14.87
CA LEU A 247 -2.15 5.41 -15.11
C LEU A 247 -2.27 6.81 -15.72
N ASP A 248 -3.50 7.31 -15.87
CA ASP A 248 -3.81 8.54 -16.61
C ASP A 248 -3.16 9.80 -16.03
N ASP A 249 -2.69 9.76 -14.78
CA ASP A 249 -1.94 10.85 -14.14
C ASP A 249 -0.42 10.83 -14.43
N GLY A 250 0.03 9.87 -15.25
CA GLY A 250 1.42 9.73 -15.68
C GLY A 250 2.36 9.09 -14.64
N ARG A 251 1.85 8.63 -13.48
CA ARG A 251 2.66 8.02 -12.41
C ARG A 251 2.42 6.52 -12.27
N PRO A 252 3.41 5.75 -11.79
CA PRO A 252 3.25 4.31 -11.57
C PRO A 252 2.45 4.04 -10.28
N HIS A 253 1.27 3.45 -10.41
CA HIS A 253 0.42 3.06 -9.30
C HIS A 253 0.36 1.55 -9.15
N ALA A 254 0.21 1.08 -7.91
CA ALA A 254 -0.08 -0.33 -7.64
C ALA A 254 -1.50 -0.66 -8.14
N THR A 255 -1.60 -1.58 -9.10
CA THR A 255 -2.92 -1.97 -9.63
C THR A 255 -3.54 -3.14 -8.88
N ILE A 256 -2.78 -3.79 -8.00
CA ILE A 256 -3.26 -4.86 -7.13
C ILE A 256 -2.83 -4.54 -5.70
N ILE A 257 -3.80 -4.43 -4.81
CA ILE A 257 -3.59 -4.20 -3.37
C ILE A 257 -4.20 -5.38 -2.64
N LYS A 258 -3.39 -6.17 -1.96
CA LYS A 258 -3.88 -7.28 -1.14
C LYS A 258 -3.79 -6.91 0.32
N VAL A 259 -4.86 -7.18 1.05
CA VAL A 259 -4.94 -6.94 2.49
C VAL A 259 -5.13 -8.28 3.17
N HIS A 260 -4.23 -8.61 4.09
CA HIS A 260 -4.32 -9.80 4.92
C HIS A 260 -4.65 -9.41 6.36
N ASN A 261 -5.46 -10.24 7.02
CA ASN A 261 -5.75 -10.08 8.43
C ASN A 261 -4.52 -10.52 9.26
N GLY A 262 -4.06 -9.66 10.16
CA GLY A 262 -2.87 -9.92 10.98
C GLY A 262 -3.10 -10.92 12.12
N THR A 263 -4.36 -11.17 12.52
CA THR A 263 -4.68 -12.09 13.63
C THR A 263 -5.34 -13.39 13.14
N ASN A 264 -6.21 -13.31 12.14
CA ASN A 264 -7.00 -14.43 11.64
C ASN A 264 -6.47 -14.89 10.28
N ARG A 265 -5.73 -16.01 10.30
CA ARG A 265 -5.09 -16.55 9.10
C ARG A 265 -6.10 -16.93 8.02
N GLY A 266 -5.68 -16.81 6.77
CA GLY A 266 -6.44 -17.20 5.57
C GLY A 266 -7.54 -16.24 5.11
N TYR A 267 -7.92 -15.26 5.94
CA TYR A 267 -8.78 -14.16 5.48
C TYR A 267 -7.96 -13.11 4.73
N LYS A 268 -8.40 -12.78 3.51
CA LYS A 268 -7.77 -11.75 2.68
C LYS A 268 -8.80 -10.98 1.87
N SER A 269 -8.46 -9.75 1.49
CA SER A 269 -9.17 -8.97 0.50
C SER A 269 -8.20 -8.55 -0.59
N GLU A 270 -8.69 -8.41 -1.81
CA GLU A 270 -7.92 -7.91 -2.95
C GLU A 270 -8.70 -6.76 -3.60
N LEU A 271 -8.05 -5.61 -3.68
CA LEU A 271 -8.49 -4.48 -4.48
C LEU A 271 -7.70 -4.48 -5.78
N ARG A 272 -8.38 -4.37 -6.92
CA ARG A 272 -7.74 -4.11 -8.21
C ARG A 272 -8.13 -2.75 -8.71
N LEU A 273 -7.14 -1.90 -8.96
CA LEU A 273 -7.35 -0.59 -9.54
C LEU A 273 -7.51 -0.73 -11.06
N GLY A 274 -8.66 -0.29 -11.58
CA GLY A 274 -8.99 -0.30 -12.99
C GLY A 274 -8.57 1.01 -13.67
N SER A 275 -9.10 2.14 -13.21
CA SER A 275 -8.76 3.47 -13.73
C SER A 275 -8.60 4.48 -12.60
N LEU A 276 -7.86 5.55 -12.89
CA LEU A 276 -7.57 6.65 -11.98
C LEU A 276 -7.61 7.95 -12.77
N ARG A 277 -8.43 8.91 -12.35
CA ARG A 277 -8.52 10.24 -12.96
C ARG A 277 -8.39 11.29 -11.87
N CYS A 278 -7.41 12.17 -11.99
CA CYS A 278 -7.24 13.26 -11.04
C CYS A 278 -7.83 14.56 -11.58
N SER A 279 -8.72 15.17 -10.81
CA SER A 279 -9.38 16.43 -11.14
C SER A 279 -9.90 17.11 -9.86
N VAL A 280 -10.22 18.39 -9.94
CA VAL A 280 -10.76 19.11 -8.77
C VAL A 280 -12.13 18.54 -8.39
N LEU A 281 -12.22 18.00 -7.17
CA LEU A 281 -13.45 17.41 -6.65
C LEU A 281 -14.25 18.44 -5.82
N PRO A 282 -15.58 18.53 -6.02
CA PRO A 282 -16.42 19.49 -5.30
C PRO A 282 -16.49 19.15 -3.82
N ALA A 283 -16.03 20.05 -2.95
CA ALA A 283 -16.00 19.81 -1.51
C ALA A 283 -17.38 19.48 -0.92
N ALA A 284 -18.45 20.06 -1.48
CA ALA A 284 -19.82 19.83 -1.04
C ALA A 284 -20.28 18.36 -1.19
N ALA A 285 -19.69 17.60 -2.12
CA ALA A 285 -20.06 16.20 -2.34
C ALA A 285 -19.66 15.28 -1.17
N PHE A 286 -18.70 15.70 -0.34
CA PHE A 286 -18.17 14.91 0.78
C PHE A 286 -18.85 15.25 2.09
N THR A 287 -20.18 15.23 2.09
CA THR A 287 -21.01 15.44 3.29
C THR A 287 -22.05 14.33 3.41
N PRO A 288 -22.43 13.92 4.64
CA PRO A 288 -23.39 12.82 4.83
C PRO A 288 -24.74 13.07 4.13
N GLN A 289 -25.17 14.33 4.08
CA GLN A 289 -26.41 14.75 3.44
C GLN A 289 -26.37 14.59 1.91
N GLN A 290 -25.18 14.57 1.30
CA GLN A 290 -24.99 14.45 -0.14
C GLN A 290 -24.69 13.03 -0.61
N LEU A 291 -24.48 12.07 0.31
CA LEU A 291 -24.36 10.64 -0.04
C LEU A 291 -25.49 10.13 -0.96
N PRO A 292 -26.75 10.58 -0.84
CA PRO A 292 -27.79 10.18 -1.78
C PRO A 292 -27.57 10.60 -3.22
N GLN A 293 -26.82 11.67 -3.43
CA GLN A 293 -26.56 12.28 -4.73
C GLN A 293 -25.13 12.01 -5.23
N LEU A 294 -24.37 11.15 -4.54
CA LEU A 294 -22.94 10.94 -4.81
C LEU A 294 -22.68 10.62 -6.29
N GLY A 295 -23.48 9.71 -6.87
CA GLY A 295 -23.40 9.39 -8.28
C GLY A 295 -23.61 10.60 -9.19
N LYS A 296 -24.62 11.44 -8.92
CA LYS A 296 -24.88 12.65 -9.71
C LYS A 296 -23.77 13.71 -9.56
N LEU A 297 -23.16 13.80 -8.38
CA LEU A 297 -22.17 14.83 -8.07
C LEU A 297 -20.76 14.48 -8.56
N LEU A 298 -20.42 13.19 -8.60
CA LEU A 298 -19.05 12.71 -8.81
C LEU A 298 -18.89 11.72 -9.98
N LEU A 299 -19.94 11.04 -10.46
CA LEU A 299 -19.81 10.29 -11.72
C LEU A 299 -19.90 11.28 -12.88
N ARG A 300 -18.76 11.56 -13.52
CA ARG A 300 -18.63 12.46 -14.68
C ARG A 300 -18.15 11.70 -15.90
#